data_AF-A0A7R7CLX9-F1
#
_entry.id   AF-A0A7R7CLX9-F1
#
_cell.length_a   1.000
_cell.length_b   1.000
_cell.length_c   1.000
_cell.angle_alpha   90.00
_cell.angle_beta   90.00
_cell.angle_gamma   90.00
#
_symmetry.space_group_name_H-M   'P 1'
#
loop_
_entity.id
_entity.type
_entity.pdbx_description
1 polymer ?
#
loop_
_entity_poly.entity_id
_entity_poly.type
_entity_poly.pdbx_seq_one_letter_code
_entity_poly.pdbx_strand_id
1 'polypeptide(L)'
;MLAAFRKIQMAIGIDTSPMMVAEADDNVRIMRRRLHAPVEVYSSFAEAFDYSACSAGYCFNAFRSDSLGLVLRKIRHDRSGLPFRLCFLNATPGHLAVFADEKWRVGANGSAARMSFVVEHQIY
;
A
#
# COMPACT_ATOMS: atom_id res chain seq x y z
N MET A 1 -8.00 18.85 11.69
CA MET A 1 -8.65 17.55 11.94
C MET A 1 -7.57 16.60 12.46
N LEU A 2 -7.57 16.27 13.75
CA LEU A 2 -6.66 15.26 14.32
C LEU A 2 -7.05 13.90 13.74
N ALA A 3 -6.19 13.31 12.92
CA ALA A 3 -6.38 11.94 12.46
C ALA A 3 -6.34 11.01 13.68
N ALA A 4 -7.48 10.39 14.02
CA ALA A 4 -7.52 9.41 15.10
C ALA A 4 -6.60 8.23 14.73
N PHE A 5 -5.60 7.94 15.57
CA PHE A 5 -4.75 6.76 15.44
C PHE A 5 -5.61 5.51 15.58
N ARG A 6 -5.90 4.85 14.46
CA ARG A 6 -6.58 3.56 14.47
C ARG A 6 -5.57 2.46 14.70
N LYS A 7 -5.89 1.51 15.57
CA LYS A 7 -5.08 0.29 15.73
C LYS A 7 -5.12 -0.51 14.43
N ILE A 8 -3.95 -1.00 14.00
CA ILE A 8 -3.84 -1.93 12.87
C ILE A 8 -4.54 -3.23 13.27
N GLN A 9 -5.44 -3.73 12.41
CA GLN A 9 -6.14 -4.99 12.64
C GLN A 9 -5.39 -6.19 12.08
N MET A 10 -4.65 -5.98 10.98
CA MET A 10 -3.82 -6.97 10.30
C MET A 10 -2.81 -6.23 9.42
N ALA A 11 -1.61 -6.79 9.26
CA ALA A 11 -0.66 -6.35 8.24
C ALA A 11 -0.41 -7.48 7.23
N ILE A 12 -0.30 -7.12 5.96
CA ILE A 12 -0.05 -8.06 4.87
C ILE A 12 1.23 -7.61 4.15
N GLY A 13 2.21 -8.48 4.07
CA GLY A 13 3.39 -8.33 3.22
C GLY A 13 3.16 -9.03 1.88
N ILE A 14 3.48 -8.38 0.77
CA ILE A 14 3.40 -8.97 -0.57
C ILE A 14 4.74 -8.70 -1.26
N ASP A 15 5.38 -9.77 -1.72
CA ASP A 15 6.59 -9.69 -2.52
C ASP A 15 6.59 -10.83 -3.55
N THR A 16 7.22 -10.64 -4.70
CA THR A 16 7.34 -11.69 -5.73
C THR A 16 8.55 -12.59 -5.51
N SER A 17 9.54 -12.13 -4.74
CA SER A 17 10.77 -12.86 -4.46
C SER A 17 10.53 -13.92 -3.39
N PRO A 18 10.68 -15.23 -3.73
CA PRO A 18 10.51 -16.29 -2.76
C PRO A 18 11.47 -16.16 -1.57
N MET A 19 12.67 -15.62 -1.80
CA MET A 19 13.66 -15.39 -0.75
C MET A 19 13.21 -14.30 0.24
N MET A 20 12.69 -13.18 -0.28
CA MET A 20 12.20 -12.09 0.58
C MET A 20 10.97 -12.53 1.38
N VAL A 21 10.08 -13.30 0.75
CA VAL A 21 8.89 -13.86 1.42
C VAL A 21 9.30 -14.81 2.54
N ALA A 22 10.26 -15.72 2.30
CA ALA A 22 10.75 -16.63 3.32
C ALA A 22 11.41 -15.89 4.50
N GLU A 23 12.25 -14.89 4.21
CA GLU A 23 12.88 -14.06 5.25
C GLU A 23 11.84 -13.26 6.05
N ALA A 24 10.84 -12.69 5.38
CA ALA A 24 9.77 -11.97 6.05
C ALA A 24 8.94 -12.90 6.95
N ASP A 25 8.63 -14.11 6.50
CA ASP A 25 7.90 -15.10 7.29
C ASP A 25 8.71 -15.54 8.53
N ASP A 26 10.02 -15.77 8.37
CA ASP A 26 10.92 -16.05 9.49
C ASP A 26 10.95 -14.91 10.52
N ASN A 27 11.03 -13.66 10.03
CA ASN A 27 10.98 -12.47 10.88
C ASN A 27 9.65 -12.35 11.63
N VAL A 28 8.52 -12.60 10.96
CA VAL A 28 7.19 -12.63 11.59
C VAL A 28 7.12 -13.70 12.67
N ARG A 29 7.65 -14.90 12.40
CA ARG A 29 7.69 -16.01 13.35
C ARG A 29 8.50 -15.66 14.61
N ILE A 30 9.67 -15.06 14.45
CA ILE A 30 10.53 -14.60 15.55
C ILE A 30 9.83 -13.52 16.38
N MET A 31 9.17 -12.57 15.73
CA MET A 31 8.54 -11.42 16.37
C MET A 31 7.12 -11.69 16.89
N ARG A 32 6.54 -12.87 16.66
CA ARG A 32 5.11 -13.15 16.90
C ARG A 32 4.57 -12.72 18.26
N ARG A 33 5.39 -12.81 19.32
CA ARG A 33 5.00 -12.38 20.69
C ARG A 33 5.04 -10.87 20.93
N ARG A 34 5.68 -10.12 20.04
CA ARG A 34 5.88 -8.65 20.11
C ARG A 34 5.00 -7.89 19.11
N LEU A 35 4.36 -8.58 18.17
CA LEU A 35 3.49 -7.96 17.19
C LEU A 35 2.15 -7.58 17.82
N HIS A 36 1.68 -6.37 17.55
CA HIS A 36 0.40 -5.85 18.06
C HIS A 36 -0.80 -6.20 17.18
N ALA A 37 -0.55 -6.82 16.02
CA ALA A 37 -1.56 -7.29 15.07
C ALA A 37 -1.04 -8.55 14.36
N PRO A 38 -1.93 -9.44 13.86
CA PRO A 38 -1.57 -10.51 12.95
C PRO A 38 -0.82 -9.96 11.72
N VAL A 39 0.16 -10.73 11.25
CA VAL A 39 0.91 -10.44 10.03
C VAL A 39 0.91 -11.67 9.15
N GLU A 40 0.58 -11.48 7.87
CA GLU A 40 0.61 -12.50 6.84
C GLU A 40 1.55 -12.07 5.72
N VAL A 41 2.23 -13.03 5.08
CA VAL A 41 3.16 -12.76 3.98
C VAL A 41 2.76 -13.62 2.79
N TYR A 42 2.64 -12.99 1.63
CA TYR A 42 2.23 -13.64 0.39
C TYR A 42 3.31 -13.49 -0.68
N SER A 43 3.57 -14.59 -1.38
CA SER A 43 4.30 -14.57 -2.65
C SER A 43 3.32 -14.29 -3.78
N SER A 44 3.25 -13.04 -4.25
CA SER A 44 2.32 -12.64 -5.31
C SER A 44 2.76 -11.36 -5.99
N PHE A 45 2.29 -11.16 -7.23
CA PHE A 45 2.32 -9.86 -7.87
C PHE A 45 1.25 -8.94 -7.24
N ALA A 46 1.59 -7.67 -7.06
CA ALA A 46 0.68 -6.70 -6.46
C ALA A 46 -0.61 -6.54 -7.29
N GLU A 47 -0.51 -6.53 -8.61
CA GLU A 47 -1.66 -6.42 -9.52
C GLU A 47 -2.58 -7.66 -9.51
N ALA A 48 -2.11 -8.79 -8.98
CA ALA A 48 -2.88 -10.02 -8.84
C ALA A 48 -3.47 -10.21 -7.44
N PHE A 49 -3.05 -9.41 -6.45
CA PHE A 49 -3.51 -9.51 -5.08
C PHE A 49 -4.96 -9.01 -4.91
N ASP A 50 -5.70 -9.59 -3.95
CA ASP A 50 -7.04 -9.14 -3.58
C ASP A 50 -7.01 -8.07 -2.47
N TYR A 51 -7.27 -6.82 -2.83
CA TYR A 51 -7.31 -5.69 -1.91
C TYR A 51 -8.65 -5.48 -1.21
N SER A 52 -9.64 -6.36 -1.41
CA SER A 52 -11.02 -6.17 -0.89
C SER A 52 -11.05 -5.88 0.61
N ALA A 53 -10.22 -6.54 1.40
CA ALA A 53 -10.11 -6.36 2.85
C ALA A 53 -9.15 -5.24 3.30
N CYS A 54 -8.39 -4.64 2.38
CA CYS A 54 -7.35 -3.67 2.71
C CYS A 54 -7.89 -2.24 2.76
N SER A 55 -7.59 -1.49 3.83
CA SER A 55 -7.97 -0.07 3.93
C SER A 55 -6.83 0.90 3.63
N ALA A 56 -5.60 0.41 3.65
CA ALA A 56 -4.41 1.21 3.39
C ALA A 56 -3.27 0.34 2.85
N GLY A 57 -2.32 0.98 2.16
CA GLY A 57 -1.12 0.35 1.65
C GLY A 57 0.13 1.19 1.98
N TYR A 58 1.27 0.50 2.02
CA TYR A 58 2.57 1.12 2.15
C TYR A 58 3.49 0.52 1.08
N CYS A 59 3.97 1.36 0.17
CA CYS A 59 4.82 0.96 -0.94
C CYS A 59 6.17 1.69 -0.84
N PHE A 60 7.26 0.93 -0.78
CA PHE A 60 8.61 1.48 -0.82
C PHE A 60 9.27 1.11 -2.15
N ASN A 61 9.34 2.06 -3.09
CA ASN A 61 9.91 1.86 -4.43
C ASN A 61 9.37 0.60 -5.15
N ALA A 62 8.09 0.31 -4.98
CA ALA A 62 7.55 -1.02 -5.27
C ALA A 62 7.40 -1.32 -6.77
N PHE A 63 7.25 -0.30 -7.62
CA PHE A 63 6.81 -0.49 -9.00
C PHE A 63 7.53 0.44 -9.97
N ARG A 64 7.59 0.01 -11.23
CA ARG A 64 7.72 0.92 -12.38
C ARG A 64 6.37 1.61 -12.63
N SER A 65 6.39 2.75 -13.33
CA SER A 65 5.18 3.54 -13.60
C SER A 65 4.06 2.77 -14.30
N ASP A 66 4.40 1.89 -15.24
CA ASP A 66 3.46 1.02 -15.95
C ASP A 66 2.74 0.04 -15.00
N SER A 67 3.49 -0.62 -14.11
CA SER A 67 2.93 -1.52 -13.11
C SER A 67 2.07 -0.78 -12.07
N LEU A 68 2.47 0.43 -11.68
CA LEU A 68 1.70 1.23 -10.70
C LEU A 68 0.26 1.45 -11.18
N GLY A 69 0.05 1.80 -12.45
CA GLY A 69 -1.29 2.03 -12.98
C GLY A 69 -2.19 0.79 -12.88
N LEU A 70 -1.63 -0.41 -13.11
CA LEU A 70 -2.36 -1.68 -12.96
C LEU A 70 -2.79 -1.90 -11.51
N VAL A 71 -1.88 -1.68 -10.56
CA VAL A 71 -2.15 -1.84 -9.12
C VAL A 71 -3.21 -0.85 -8.64
N LEU A 72 -3.13 0.43 -9.04
CA LEU A 72 -4.12 1.43 -8.64
C LEU A 72 -5.52 1.12 -9.16
N ARG A 73 -5.63 0.62 -10.40
CA ARG A 73 -6.91 0.16 -10.96
C ARG A 73 -7.43 -1.08 -10.25
N LYS A 74 -6.55 -2.04 -9.93
CA LYS A 74 -6.89 -3.25 -9.16
C LYS A 74 -7.45 -2.89 -7.78
N ILE A 75 -6.75 -2.03 -7.03
CA ILE A 75 -7.21 -1.54 -5.73
C ILE A 75 -8.60 -0.90 -5.85
N ARG A 76 -8.80 -0.01 -6.83
CA ARG A 76 -10.10 0.65 -7.04
C ARG A 76 -11.22 -0.36 -7.31
N HIS A 77 -10.93 -1.37 -8.13
CA HIS A 77 -11.87 -2.44 -8.47
C HIS A 77 -12.23 -3.29 -7.25
N ASP A 78 -11.24 -3.87 -6.57
CA ASP A 78 -11.46 -4.76 -5.42
C ASP A 78 -12.18 -4.06 -4.26
N ARG A 79 -11.85 -2.77 -4.07
CA ARG A 79 -12.47 -1.95 -3.02
C ARG A 79 -13.86 -1.47 -3.39
N SER A 80 -14.34 -1.71 -4.60
CA SER A 80 -15.65 -1.25 -5.08
C SER A 80 -15.89 0.25 -4.80
N GLY A 81 -14.84 1.06 -4.98
CA GLY A 81 -14.88 2.51 -4.73
C GLY A 81 -14.79 2.94 -3.26
N LEU A 82 -14.66 2.01 -2.30
CA LEU A 82 -14.41 2.34 -0.90
C LEU A 82 -13.05 3.05 -0.74
N PRO A 83 -12.92 3.99 0.23
CA PRO A 83 -11.66 4.69 0.46
C PRO A 83 -10.48 3.74 0.71
N PHE A 84 -9.33 4.13 0.16
CA PHE A 84 -8.04 3.46 0.34
C PHE A 84 -6.93 4.51 0.47
N ARG A 85 -6.06 4.38 1.48
CA ARG A 85 -4.96 5.34 1.73
C ARG A 85 -3.62 4.68 1.40
N LEU A 86 -2.78 5.35 0.62
CA LEU A 86 -1.51 4.77 0.16
C LEU A 86 -0.32 5.62 0.57
N CYS A 87 0.62 5.09 1.34
CA CYS A 87 1.94 5.70 1.48
C CYS A 87 2.85 5.20 0.35
N PHE A 88 3.44 6.10 -0.44
CA PHE A 88 4.29 5.72 -1.58
C PHE A 88 5.64 6.43 -1.50
N LEU A 89 6.67 5.71 -1.12
CA LEU A 89 7.99 6.27 -0.90
C LEU A 89 8.82 6.22 -2.19
N ASN A 90 9.65 7.25 -2.37
CA ASN A 90 10.53 7.45 -3.53
C ASN A 90 9.77 7.54 -4.87
N ALA A 91 8.67 8.29 -4.90
CA ALA A 91 7.94 8.51 -6.16
C ALA A 91 8.80 9.29 -7.17
N THR A 92 8.85 8.80 -8.41
CA THR A 92 9.48 9.47 -9.53
C THR A 92 8.46 10.38 -10.24
N PRO A 93 8.89 11.30 -11.13
CA PRO A 93 7.96 12.07 -11.95
C PRO A 93 6.99 11.19 -12.75
N GLY A 94 7.44 10.02 -13.22
CA GLY A 94 6.57 9.06 -13.92
C GLY A 94 5.48 8.48 -13.01
N HIS A 95 5.77 8.24 -11.73
CA HIS A 95 4.77 7.80 -10.76
C HIS A 95 3.73 8.89 -10.50
N LEU A 96 4.15 10.15 -10.38
CA LEU A 96 3.24 11.28 -10.17
C LEU A 96 2.26 11.46 -11.33
N ALA A 97 2.73 11.28 -12.57
CA ALA A 97 1.86 11.30 -13.75
C ALA A 97 0.79 10.20 -13.68
N VAL A 98 1.17 8.98 -13.33
CA VAL A 98 0.23 7.85 -13.18
C VAL A 98 -0.80 8.12 -12.08
N PHE A 99 -0.40 8.68 -10.93
CA PHE A 99 -1.34 9.07 -9.88
C PHE A 99 -2.35 10.12 -10.39
N ALA A 100 -1.89 11.10 -11.17
CA ALA A 100 -2.76 12.12 -11.75
C ALA A 100 -3.75 11.52 -12.77
N ASP A 101 -3.26 10.67 -13.68
CA ASP A 101 -4.08 10.00 -14.70
C ASP A 101 -5.17 9.11 -14.08
N GLU A 102 -4.81 8.39 -13.02
CA GLU A 102 -5.73 7.56 -12.23
C GLU A 102 -6.60 8.39 -11.26
N LYS A 103 -6.53 9.73 -11.31
CA LYS A 103 -7.30 10.66 -10.48
C LYS A 103 -7.14 10.42 -8.97
N TRP A 104 -5.96 9.98 -8.55
CA TRP A 104 -5.61 9.86 -7.13
C TRP A 104 -5.27 11.24 -6.56
N ARG A 105 -5.82 11.57 -5.39
CA ARG A 105 -5.48 12.82 -4.70
C ARG A 105 -4.12 12.69 -4.02
N VAL A 106 -3.21 13.60 -4.33
CA VAL A 106 -1.88 13.64 -3.73
C VAL A 106 -1.85 14.67 -2.60
N GLY A 107 -1.63 14.19 -1.37
CA GLY A 107 -1.41 15.04 -0.20
C GLY A 107 0.07 15.13 0.14
N ALA A 108 0.55 16.31 0.54
CA ALA A 108 1.93 16.50 1.01
C ALA A 108 1.99 16.30 2.53
N ASN A 109 2.81 15.37 3.00
CA ASN A 109 3.25 15.30 4.38
C ASN A 109 4.77 15.42 4.41
N GLY A 110 5.28 16.56 4.89
CA GLY A 110 6.62 16.75 5.47
C GLY A 110 7.85 16.18 4.72
N SER A 111 8.56 17.06 4.01
CA SER A 111 9.91 16.90 3.44
C SER A 111 10.04 15.92 2.26
N ALA A 112 10.78 16.36 1.24
CA ALA A 112 10.95 15.75 -0.08
C ALA A 112 11.51 14.31 -0.10
N ALA A 113 11.83 13.71 1.05
CA ALA A 113 12.34 12.34 1.17
C ALA A 113 11.28 11.31 1.58
N ARG A 114 10.07 11.72 1.99
CA ARG A 114 9.01 10.82 2.45
C ARG A 114 7.63 11.34 2.04
N MET A 115 7.17 10.96 0.85
CA MET A 115 5.78 11.23 0.48
C MET A 115 4.85 10.17 1.07
N SER A 116 4.01 10.59 2.02
CA SER A 116 2.92 9.78 2.56
C SER A 116 1.59 10.32 2.03
N PHE A 117 0.80 9.51 1.33
CA PHE A 117 -0.48 9.95 0.75
C PHE A 117 -1.63 9.45 1.63
N VAL A 118 -2.57 10.35 1.91
CA VAL A 118 -3.84 10.03 2.56
C VAL A 118 -4.91 10.39 1.55
N VAL A 119 -5.65 9.38 1.07
CA VAL A 119 -6.70 9.57 0.07
C VAL A 119 -8.05 9.20 0.68
N GLU A 120 -8.97 10.14 0.62
CA GLU A 120 -10.38 9.95 0.90
C GLU A 120 -11.14 10.07 -0.42
N HIS A 121 -11.82 9.00 -0.84
CA HIS A 121 -12.74 9.03 -1.96
C HIS A 121 -14.08 9.57 -1.43
N GLN A 122 -14.51 10.76 -1.88
CA GLN A 122 -15.88 11.22 -1.66
C GLN A 122 -16.77 10.64 -2.73
N ILE A 123 -17.79 9.89 -2.29
CA ILE A 123 -18.95 9.55 -3.09
C ILE A 123 -19.73 10.87 -3.23
N TYR A 124 -19.93 11.34 -4.47
CA TYR A 124 -20.95 12.35 -4.77
C TYR A 124 -22.30 11.65 -4.95
#